data_AF-A0A8C4NF94-F1
#
_entry.id   AF-A0A8C4NF94-F1
#
_cell.length_a   1.000
_cell.length_b   1.000
_cell.length_c   1.000
_cell.angle_alpha   90.00
_cell.angle_beta   90.00
_cell.angle_gamma   90.00
#
_symmetry.space_group_name_H-M   'P 1'
#
loop_
_entity.id
_entity.type
_entity.pdbx_description
1 polymer ?
#
loop_
_entity_poly.entity_id
_entity_poly.type
_entity_poly.pdbx_seq_one_letter_code
_entity_poly.pdbx_strand_id
1 'polypeptide(L)'
;MLLVPDTPCNKDSERASARRLFHENTVLDMYKKAEPNITSRDLFHWENSRALCSRPLCEQAADSWHASLVNTKECERTCPPRDMNAVGSECAKRAAVVIKTVRIMDLNVLKTLITDPRLKIKVIHLVRDPRAVASSRLKSKEGLIRESLQVLRYSNLHPRQDEAEVPRTPGGLMHAPPPLRHRVRGSTRLNALAALGVICEGQHRSLELALQQPEWLRGRYMLVRYEDVVRRPKLALSAMYNFLGLTPTPDLLNFTFAMVHGQHYGDEGDPFQVGSLDARAALYAWQERLSQDEVVEVEAYCGKVMDLLGYRRVDDTARLPDGSHNLFFGRDYFYA
;
A
#
# COMPACT_ATOMS: atom_id res chain seq x y z
N MET A 1 0.86 -5.65 0.42
CA MET A 1 -0.09 -6.45 1.23
C MET A 1 0.52 -7.84 1.40
N LEU A 2 0.80 -8.25 2.64
CA LEU A 2 1.25 -9.60 3.02
C LEU A 2 0.05 -10.37 3.57
N LEU A 3 -0.13 -11.63 3.18
CA LEU A 3 -1.21 -12.49 3.66
C LEU A 3 -0.65 -13.81 4.18
N VAL A 4 -0.93 -14.15 5.43
CA VAL A 4 -0.54 -15.42 6.08
C VAL A 4 -1.80 -16.24 6.38
N PRO A 5 -1.98 -17.43 5.77
CA PRO A 5 -3.00 -18.40 6.15
C PRO A 5 -2.46 -19.68 6.83
N ASP A 6 -3.29 -20.17 7.75
CA ASP A 6 -3.40 -21.46 8.47
C ASP A 6 -2.18 -22.36 8.70
N THR A 7 -1.83 -22.50 9.99
CA THR A 7 -1.28 -23.74 10.55
C THR A 7 -2.17 -24.27 11.70
N PRO A 8 -2.57 -25.55 11.69
CA PRO A 8 -3.08 -26.24 12.86
C PRO A 8 -1.93 -26.47 13.84
N CYS A 9 -2.12 -26.10 15.11
CA CYS A 9 -1.21 -26.47 16.19
C CYS A 9 -1.14 -28.00 16.32
N ASN A 10 0.02 -28.59 16.05
CA ASN A 10 0.42 -29.83 16.73
C ASN A 10 1.71 -29.57 17.51
N LYS A 11 1.72 -30.04 18.76
CA LYS A 11 2.81 -29.89 19.72
C LYS A 11 4.02 -30.69 19.22
N ASP A 12 5.19 -30.06 19.25
CA ASP A 12 6.47 -30.62 19.75
C ASP A 12 7.65 -29.70 19.39
N SER A 13 8.76 -29.94 20.08
CA SER A 13 9.88 -29.05 20.39
C SER A 13 10.78 -28.64 19.21
N GLU A 14 11.60 -27.58 19.44
CA GLU A 14 12.80 -27.17 18.67
C GLU A 14 12.73 -26.12 17.53
N ARG A 15 11.93 -25.03 17.57
CA ARG A 15 11.96 -24.03 16.46
C ARG A 15 11.83 -22.56 16.88
N ALA A 16 12.93 -21.93 17.30
CA ALA A 16 12.95 -20.62 18.00
C ALA A 16 13.09 -19.32 17.16
N SER A 17 13.32 -19.35 15.84
CA SER A 17 13.64 -18.10 15.09
C SER A 17 12.50 -17.51 14.25
N ALA A 18 11.60 -18.32 13.68
CA ALA A 18 10.44 -17.81 12.93
C ALA A 18 9.13 -17.79 13.75
N ARG A 19 9.04 -18.58 14.83
CA ARG A 19 7.90 -18.55 15.76
C ARG A 19 7.72 -17.17 16.41
N ARG A 20 8.81 -16.42 16.64
CA ARG A 20 8.78 -15.09 17.29
C ARG A 20 8.14 -13.98 16.47
N LEU A 21 8.11 -14.07 15.14
CA LEU A 21 7.58 -13.00 14.27
C LEU A 21 6.08 -13.10 14.02
N PHE A 22 5.50 -14.31 14.09
CA PHE A 22 4.11 -14.54 13.66
C PHE A 22 3.26 -15.43 14.58
N HIS A 23 3.85 -16.16 15.55
CA HIS A 23 3.09 -17.10 16.39
C HIS A 23 3.22 -16.85 17.91
N GLU A 24 4.39 -16.45 18.42
CA GLU A 24 4.60 -16.17 19.86
C GLU A 24 4.48 -14.68 20.21
N ASN A 25 4.51 -13.80 19.21
CA ASN A 25 4.09 -12.42 19.33
C ASN A 25 3.05 -12.20 18.22
N THR A 26 1.80 -12.00 18.60
CA THR A 26 0.83 -11.40 17.68
C THR A 26 1.43 -10.07 17.17
N VAL A 27 1.10 -9.63 15.95
CA VAL A 27 1.47 -8.26 15.51
C VAL A 27 1.05 -7.21 16.55
N LEU A 28 0.03 -7.51 17.33
CA LEU A 28 -0.52 -6.72 18.43
C LEU A 28 0.44 -6.64 19.64
N ASP A 29 1.33 -7.61 19.85
CA ASP A 29 2.35 -7.55 20.90
C ASP A 29 3.45 -6.54 20.59
N MET A 30 3.63 -6.15 19.32
CA MET A 30 4.49 -5.00 18.98
C MET A 30 3.92 -3.70 19.56
N TYR A 31 2.60 -3.56 19.58
CA TYR A 31 1.93 -2.43 20.20
C TYR A 31 2.07 -2.47 21.73
N LYS A 32 1.91 -3.65 22.35
CA LYS A 32 2.10 -3.82 23.81
C LYS A 32 3.51 -3.54 24.28
N LYS A 33 4.52 -3.86 23.48
CA LYS A 33 5.94 -3.56 23.78
C LYS A 33 6.24 -2.07 23.79
N ALA A 34 5.52 -1.29 22.98
CA ALA A 34 5.62 0.16 23.00
C ALA A 34 4.83 0.74 24.18
N GLU A 35 3.62 0.23 24.43
CA GLU A 35 2.71 0.72 25.47
C GLU A 35 1.97 -0.45 26.16
N PRO A 36 2.31 -0.77 27.43
CA PRO A 36 1.77 -1.97 28.11
C PRO A 36 0.26 -1.99 28.31
N ASN A 37 -0.36 -0.81 28.39
CA ASN A 37 -1.79 -0.63 28.64
C ASN A 37 -2.60 -0.32 27.37
N ILE A 38 -2.03 -0.58 26.19
CA ILE A 38 -2.69 -0.29 24.92
C ILE A 38 -3.96 -1.13 24.73
N THR A 39 -5.01 -0.49 24.25
CA THR A 39 -6.32 -1.08 23.99
C THR A 39 -6.69 -0.94 22.51
N SER A 40 -7.80 -1.57 22.10
CA SER A 40 -8.31 -1.44 20.74
C SER A 40 -8.62 0.00 20.33
N ARG A 41 -8.87 0.93 21.28
CA ARG A 41 -9.15 2.35 20.98
C ARG A 41 -7.92 3.16 20.62
N ASP A 42 -6.74 2.67 20.99
CA ASP A 42 -5.46 3.32 20.70
C ASP A 42 -4.94 2.95 19.29
N LEU A 43 -5.61 2.00 18.63
CA LEU A 43 -5.34 1.68 17.24
C LEU A 43 -5.84 2.82 16.34
N PHE A 44 -4.97 3.24 15.43
CA PHE A 44 -5.30 4.26 14.44
C PHE A 44 -6.56 3.89 13.65
N HIS A 45 -7.57 4.76 13.69
CA HIS A 45 -8.87 4.60 13.04
C HIS A 45 -9.63 3.31 13.42
N TRP A 46 -9.53 2.86 14.68
CA TRP A 46 -10.22 1.67 15.16
C TRP A 46 -11.75 1.69 14.90
N GLU A 47 -12.37 2.88 14.94
CA GLU A 47 -13.79 3.14 14.73
C GLU A 47 -14.26 2.80 13.30
N ASN A 48 -13.32 2.74 12.35
CA ASN A 48 -13.59 2.31 10.98
C ASN A 48 -13.49 0.78 10.81
N SER A 49 -13.01 0.06 11.82
CA SER A 49 -12.83 -1.39 11.75
C SER A 49 -14.15 -2.11 11.98
N ARG A 50 -14.71 -2.68 10.92
CA ARG A 50 -15.90 -3.53 11.02
C ARG A 50 -15.72 -4.66 12.03
N ALA A 51 -14.51 -5.25 12.12
CA ALA A 51 -14.23 -6.34 13.05
C ALA A 51 -14.26 -5.91 14.52
N LEU A 52 -13.85 -4.68 14.84
CA LEU A 52 -13.92 -4.13 16.21
C LEU A 52 -15.33 -3.60 16.54
N CYS A 53 -16.02 -3.08 15.52
CA CYS A 53 -17.36 -2.51 15.63
C CYS A 53 -18.48 -3.53 15.32
N SER A 54 -18.23 -4.82 15.50
CA SER A 54 -19.24 -5.88 15.35
C SER A 54 -18.96 -7.05 16.29
N ARG A 55 -19.91 -7.97 16.42
CA ARG A 55 -19.74 -9.16 17.25
C ARG A 55 -18.57 -10.04 16.77
N PRO A 56 -17.84 -10.69 17.69
CA PRO A 56 -18.06 -10.71 19.15
C PRO A 56 -17.37 -9.56 19.90
N LEU A 57 -16.57 -8.72 19.25
CA LEU A 57 -15.81 -7.66 19.91
C LEU A 57 -16.68 -6.44 20.27
N CYS A 58 -17.85 -6.29 19.67
CA CYS A 58 -18.86 -5.31 20.10
C CYS A 58 -20.24 -5.96 20.09
N GLU A 59 -20.80 -6.24 21.27
CA GLU A 59 -22.08 -6.94 21.43
C GLU A 59 -23.29 -6.07 21.10
N GLN A 60 -23.11 -4.76 21.28
CA GLN A 60 -24.10 -3.69 21.09
C GLN A 60 -24.26 -3.29 19.62
N ALA A 61 -23.33 -3.69 18.75
CA ALA A 61 -23.40 -3.42 17.32
C ALA A 61 -24.32 -4.45 16.63
N ALA A 62 -25.09 -3.98 15.65
CA ALA A 62 -26.04 -4.82 14.90
C ALA A 62 -25.36 -6.04 14.25
N ASP A 63 -26.05 -7.18 14.28
CA ASP A 63 -25.67 -8.43 13.58
C ASP A 63 -25.78 -8.23 12.07
N SER A 64 -24.78 -7.59 11.47
CA SER A 64 -24.74 -7.41 10.03
C SER A 64 -23.41 -7.92 9.53
N TRP A 65 -23.40 -9.15 9.02
CA TRP A 65 -22.28 -9.71 8.27
C TRP A 65 -22.23 -9.18 6.82
N HIS A 66 -23.17 -8.30 6.45
CA HIS A 66 -23.16 -7.63 5.16
C HIS A 66 -22.00 -6.64 5.08
N ALA A 67 -21.36 -6.61 3.91
CA ALA A 67 -20.32 -5.64 3.62
C ALA A 67 -20.94 -4.23 3.57
N SER A 68 -20.69 -3.42 4.60
CA SER A 68 -21.15 -2.05 4.69
C SER A 68 -20.11 -1.18 5.40
N LEU A 69 -20.21 0.14 5.19
CA LEU A 69 -19.48 1.10 6.01
C LEU A 69 -19.92 0.98 7.47
N VAL A 70 -18.98 1.26 8.37
CA VAL A 70 -19.25 1.36 9.82
C VAL A 70 -19.79 2.75 10.11
N ASN A 71 -20.82 2.84 10.93
CA ASN A 71 -21.20 4.11 11.55
C ASN A 71 -20.21 4.37 12.69
N THR A 72 -19.18 5.17 12.41
CA THR A 72 -18.06 5.43 13.33
C THR A 72 -18.54 6.02 14.64
N LYS A 73 -19.41 7.05 14.59
CA LYS A 73 -19.99 7.70 15.78
C LYS A 73 -20.75 6.72 16.66
N GLU A 74 -21.53 5.84 16.06
CA GLU A 74 -22.24 4.82 16.81
C GLU A 74 -21.29 3.78 17.42
N CYS A 75 -20.26 3.36 16.69
CA CYS A 75 -19.24 2.45 17.21
C CYS A 75 -18.48 3.06 18.39
N GLU A 76 -18.05 4.32 18.29
CA GLU A 76 -17.37 5.04 19.38
C GLU A 76 -18.24 5.13 20.64
N ARG A 77 -19.54 5.38 20.44
CA ARG A 77 -20.53 5.52 21.52
C ARG A 77 -20.86 4.20 22.19
N THR A 78 -20.92 3.10 21.45
CA THR A 78 -21.48 1.82 21.93
C THR A 78 -20.45 0.74 22.23
N CYS A 79 -19.30 0.74 21.53
CA CYS A 79 -18.31 -0.31 21.65
C CYS A 79 -17.22 0.05 22.68
N PRO A 80 -17.03 -0.77 23.75
CA PRO A 80 -16.01 -0.50 24.75
C PRO A 80 -14.59 -0.82 24.22
N PRO A 81 -13.53 -0.22 24.80
CA PRO A 81 -12.16 -0.62 24.53
C PRO A 81 -11.96 -2.12 24.82
N ARG A 82 -11.21 -2.81 23.95
CA ARG A 82 -10.90 -4.24 24.09
C ARG A 82 -9.43 -4.45 24.36
N ASP A 83 -9.13 -5.44 25.20
CA ASP A 83 -7.76 -5.91 25.40
C ASP A 83 -7.23 -6.51 24.09
N MET A 84 -5.98 -6.21 23.80
CA MET A 84 -5.34 -6.61 22.55
C MET A 84 -5.15 -8.13 22.43
N ASN A 85 -5.12 -8.90 23.53
CA ASN A 85 -5.13 -10.37 23.45
C ASN A 85 -6.50 -10.89 23.00
N ALA A 86 -7.59 -10.26 23.47
CA ALA A 86 -8.93 -10.60 23.00
C ALA A 86 -9.10 -10.28 21.51
N VAL A 87 -8.56 -9.15 21.04
CA VAL A 87 -8.52 -8.82 19.61
C VAL A 87 -7.69 -9.86 18.84
N GLY A 88 -6.53 -10.25 19.39
CA GLY A 88 -5.64 -11.25 18.79
C GLY A 88 -6.26 -12.64 18.70
N SER A 89 -6.98 -13.08 19.74
CA SER A 89 -7.64 -14.38 19.77
C SER A 89 -8.80 -14.46 18.76
N GLU A 90 -9.55 -13.37 18.56
CA GLU A 90 -10.56 -13.30 17.50
C GLU A 90 -9.95 -13.23 16.10
N CYS A 91 -8.82 -12.54 15.93
CA CYS A 91 -8.10 -12.49 14.66
C CYS A 91 -7.57 -13.89 14.27
N ALA A 92 -7.05 -14.66 15.22
CA ALA A 92 -6.51 -15.99 14.99
C ALA A 92 -7.56 -17.02 14.53
N LYS A 93 -8.86 -16.74 14.74
CA LYS A 93 -9.96 -17.61 14.26
C LYS A 93 -10.27 -17.41 12.76
N ARG A 94 -9.70 -16.39 12.11
CA ARG A 94 -10.00 -16.08 10.71
C ARG A 94 -9.15 -16.94 9.78
N ALA A 95 -9.74 -17.39 8.67
CA ALA A 95 -9.08 -18.22 7.67
C ALA A 95 -7.85 -17.57 6.99
N ALA A 96 -7.75 -16.24 7.05
CA ALA A 96 -6.61 -15.50 6.53
C ALA A 96 -6.29 -14.30 7.42
N VAL A 97 -4.99 -14.06 7.62
CA VAL A 97 -4.48 -12.86 8.30
C VAL A 97 -3.84 -11.93 7.27
N VAL A 98 -4.30 -10.68 7.24
CA VAL A 98 -3.82 -9.64 6.30
C VAL A 98 -2.92 -8.66 7.03
N ILE A 99 -1.73 -8.43 6.48
CA ILE A 99 -0.79 -7.40 6.92
C ILE A 99 -0.66 -6.38 5.79
N LYS A 100 -1.23 -5.18 6.00
CA LYS A 100 -1.00 -4.04 5.12
C LYS A 100 0.31 -3.37 5.54
N THR A 101 1.21 -3.19 4.58
CA THR A 101 2.45 -2.45 4.77
C THR A 101 2.72 -1.60 3.53
N VAL A 102 3.23 -0.40 3.77
CA VAL A 102 3.62 0.59 2.75
C VAL A 102 5.12 0.91 2.83
N ARG A 103 5.84 0.26 3.75
CA ARG A 103 7.26 0.54 4.08
C ARG A 103 8.20 -0.60 3.67
N ILE A 104 7.78 -1.43 2.72
CA ILE A 104 8.64 -2.42 2.09
C ILE A 104 9.07 -1.84 0.75
N MET A 105 10.35 -1.44 0.68
CA MET A 105 10.92 -0.79 -0.51
C MET A 105 11.65 -1.77 -1.43
N ASP A 106 11.86 -3.00 -1.00
CA ASP A 106 12.51 -4.05 -1.77
C ASP A 106 11.82 -5.38 -1.50
N LEU A 107 11.29 -6.01 -2.55
CA LEU A 107 10.61 -7.30 -2.47
C LEU A 107 11.55 -8.44 -2.01
N ASN A 108 12.87 -8.33 -2.21
CA ASN A 108 13.84 -9.33 -1.76
C ASN A 108 13.84 -9.55 -0.24
N VAL A 109 13.47 -8.54 0.55
CA VAL A 109 13.40 -8.68 2.02
C VAL A 109 12.36 -9.71 2.45
N LEU A 110 11.40 -10.04 1.58
CA LEU A 110 10.38 -11.04 1.84
C LEU A 110 10.81 -12.45 1.49
N LYS A 111 11.96 -12.65 0.83
CA LYS A 111 12.42 -13.97 0.37
C LYS A 111 12.40 -14.99 1.50
N THR A 112 13.07 -14.71 2.62
CA THR A 112 13.16 -15.61 3.77
C THR A 112 11.79 -15.99 4.33
N LEU A 113 10.85 -15.04 4.34
CA LEU A 113 9.49 -15.27 4.82
C LEU A 113 8.67 -16.13 3.86
N ILE A 114 8.75 -15.85 2.56
CA ILE A 114 8.01 -16.59 1.53
C ILE A 114 8.53 -18.02 1.39
N THR A 115 9.84 -18.23 1.54
CA THR A 115 10.47 -19.56 1.45
C THR A 115 10.24 -20.44 2.67
N ASP A 116 9.80 -19.90 3.81
CA ASP A 116 9.52 -20.72 4.99
C ASP A 116 8.27 -21.57 4.73
N PRO A 117 8.38 -22.91 4.65
CA PRO A 117 7.25 -23.77 4.32
C PRO A 117 6.15 -23.76 5.39
N ARG A 118 6.45 -23.29 6.59
CA ARG A 118 5.45 -23.12 7.66
C ARG A 118 4.58 -21.88 7.44
N LEU A 119 5.07 -20.93 6.66
CA LEU A 119 4.40 -19.67 6.36
C LEU A 119 3.82 -19.75 4.94
N LYS A 120 2.50 -19.82 4.81
CA LYS A 120 1.83 -19.87 3.50
C LYS A 120 1.66 -18.45 2.90
N ILE A 121 2.74 -17.66 2.86
CA ILE A 121 2.67 -16.24 2.51
C ILE A 121 2.35 -16.02 1.02
N LYS A 122 1.29 -15.25 0.77
CA LYS A 122 1.01 -14.63 -0.54
C LYS A 122 1.19 -13.11 -0.44
N VAL A 123 1.69 -12.51 -1.51
CA VAL A 123 1.97 -11.07 -1.60
C VAL A 123 1.12 -10.47 -2.70
N ILE A 124 0.31 -9.47 -2.35
CA ILE A 124 -0.33 -8.60 -3.33
C ILE A 124 0.39 -7.25 -3.29
N HIS A 125 1.03 -6.88 -4.39
CA HIS A 125 1.73 -5.61 -4.56
C HIS A 125 0.82 -4.64 -5.30
N LEU A 126 0.23 -3.69 -4.54
CA LEU A 126 -0.57 -2.61 -5.10
C LEU A 126 0.36 -1.47 -5.54
N VAL A 127 0.36 -1.16 -6.82
CA VAL A 127 1.08 -0.02 -7.42
C VAL A 127 0.10 1.04 -7.92
N ARG A 128 0.59 2.26 -8.13
CA ARG A 128 -0.20 3.42 -8.58
C ARG A 128 0.66 4.33 -9.46
N ASP A 129 0.03 5.13 -10.31
CA ASP A 129 0.72 6.14 -11.12
C ASP A 129 1.61 7.03 -10.23
N PRO A 130 2.93 7.09 -10.49
CA PRO A 130 3.85 7.91 -9.71
C PRO A 130 3.46 9.39 -9.65
N ARG A 131 2.78 9.93 -10.68
CA ARG A 131 2.26 11.31 -10.69
C ARG A 131 1.11 11.48 -9.71
N ALA A 132 0.23 10.50 -9.59
CA ALA A 132 -0.82 10.50 -8.59
C ALA A 132 -0.25 10.36 -7.16
N VAL A 133 0.80 9.56 -6.98
CA VAL A 133 1.53 9.46 -5.70
C VAL A 133 2.18 10.80 -5.34
N ALA A 134 2.85 11.44 -6.29
CA ALA A 134 3.47 12.75 -6.13
C ALA A 134 2.43 13.82 -5.76
N SER A 135 1.33 13.87 -6.50
CA SER A 135 0.21 14.79 -6.25
C SER A 135 -0.32 14.67 -4.82
N SER A 136 -0.54 13.45 -4.34
CA SER A 136 -0.96 13.21 -2.96
C SER A 136 0.08 13.70 -1.95
N ARG A 137 1.36 13.38 -2.14
CA ARG A 137 2.44 13.81 -1.22
C ARG A 137 2.65 15.32 -1.20
N LEU A 138 2.49 16.00 -2.35
CA LEU A 138 2.71 17.44 -2.48
C LEU A 138 1.52 18.28 -1.99
N LYS A 139 0.30 17.75 -2.05
CA LYS A 139 -0.92 18.49 -1.67
C LYS A 139 -1.36 18.18 -0.24
N SER A 140 -1.16 16.97 0.27
CA SER A 140 -1.46 16.61 1.67
C SER A 140 -0.34 17.05 2.62
N LYS A 141 0.06 18.34 2.53
CA LYS A 141 1.29 18.88 3.11
C LYS A 141 1.42 18.67 4.62
N GLU A 142 0.34 18.62 5.39
CA GLU A 142 0.46 18.36 6.83
C GLU A 142 0.45 16.86 7.19
N GLY A 143 -0.18 16.01 6.36
CA GLY A 143 -0.32 14.58 6.63
C GLY A 143 0.88 13.72 6.22
N LEU A 144 1.56 14.04 5.11
CA LEU A 144 2.51 13.11 4.47
C LEU A 144 3.99 13.56 4.52
N ILE A 145 4.31 14.69 5.15
CA ILE A 145 5.71 15.11 5.37
C ILE A 145 6.46 14.06 6.19
N ARG A 146 5.86 13.59 7.29
CA ARG A 146 6.50 12.61 8.19
C ARG A 146 6.87 11.33 7.45
N GLU A 147 5.99 10.87 6.57
CA GLU A 147 6.25 9.70 5.73
C GLU A 147 7.40 9.94 4.76
N SER A 148 7.40 11.09 4.08
CA SER A 148 8.45 11.45 3.13
C SER A 148 9.81 11.51 3.82
N LEU A 149 9.88 12.10 5.01
CA LEU A 149 11.09 12.10 5.84
C LEU A 149 11.51 10.70 6.29
N GLN A 150 10.55 9.82 6.59
CA GLN A 150 10.84 8.44 6.99
C GLN A 150 11.46 7.63 5.84
N VAL A 151 10.98 7.83 4.61
CA VAL A 151 11.58 7.23 3.40
C VAL A 151 13.03 7.68 3.22
N LEU A 152 13.28 8.99 3.32
CA LEU A 152 14.62 9.54 3.20
C LEU A 152 15.56 9.03 4.30
N ARG A 153 15.08 8.90 5.54
CA ARG A 153 15.85 8.30 6.64
C ARG A 153 16.21 6.84 6.35
N TYR A 154 15.27 6.05 5.83
CA TYR A 154 15.53 4.66 5.46
C TYR A 154 16.64 4.57 4.40
N SER A 155 16.56 5.40 3.35
CA SER A 155 17.58 5.47 2.29
C SER A 155 18.96 5.83 2.84
N ASN A 156 19.03 6.77 3.78
CA ASN A 156 20.31 7.18 4.37
C ASN A 156 20.95 6.09 5.24
N LEU A 157 20.13 5.26 5.90
CA LEU A 157 20.62 4.15 6.73
C LEU A 157 21.06 2.94 5.90
N HIS A 158 20.57 2.82 4.67
CA HIS A 158 20.90 1.72 3.76
C HIS A 158 21.49 2.29 2.46
N PRO A 159 22.66 2.95 2.52
CA PRO A 159 23.30 3.53 1.35
C PRO A 159 23.67 2.42 0.36
N ARG A 160 23.49 2.70 -0.93
CA ARG A 160 23.80 1.76 -2.01
C ARG A 160 25.30 1.55 -2.14
N GLN A 161 25.73 0.32 -2.45
CA GLN A 161 27.12 0.00 -2.75
C GLN A 161 27.56 0.58 -4.13
N ASP A 162 26.63 0.79 -5.06
CA ASP A 162 26.89 1.33 -6.40
C ASP A 162 27.02 2.88 -6.45
N GLU A 163 26.95 3.57 -5.30
CA GLU A 163 27.18 5.03 -5.22
C GLU A 163 28.65 5.39 -4.96
N ALA A 164 29.58 4.43 -5.09
CA ALA A 164 31.01 4.69 -5.12
C ALA A 164 31.42 5.20 -6.52
N GLU A 165 31.65 6.52 -6.60
CA GLU A 165 32.32 7.26 -7.68
C GLU A 165 31.69 7.19 -9.08
N VAL A 166 30.78 8.13 -9.36
CA VAL A 166 30.52 8.57 -10.74
C VAL A 166 31.62 9.56 -11.16
N PRO A 167 32.43 9.28 -12.20
CA PRO A 167 33.40 10.23 -12.72
C PRO A 167 32.68 11.47 -13.27
N ARG A 168 33.10 12.65 -12.82
CA ARG A 168 32.57 13.93 -13.31
C ARG A 168 33.01 14.15 -14.76
N THR A 169 32.14 13.97 -15.73
CA THR A 169 32.36 14.46 -17.11
C THR A 169 32.03 15.96 -17.18
N PRO A 170 32.93 16.82 -17.69
CA PRO A 170 32.60 18.22 -17.94
C PRO A 170 31.75 18.34 -19.22
N GLY A 171 30.51 18.85 -19.11
CA GLY A 171 29.80 19.43 -20.26
C GLY A 171 28.57 18.72 -20.85
N GLY A 172 27.76 17.97 -20.08
CA GLY A 172 26.50 17.40 -20.57
C GLY A 172 25.27 17.90 -19.79
N LEU A 173 24.35 18.60 -20.47
CA LEU A 173 23.02 18.95 -19.96
C LEU A 173 22.12 17.70 -19.93
N MET A 174 22.27 16.89 -18.89
CA MET A 174 21.24 16.00 -18.36
C MET A 174 21.70 15.64 -16.95
N HIS A 175 21.25 16.42 -15.97
CA HIS A 175 21.60 16.14 -14.58
C HIS A 175 20.85 14.88 -14.13
N ALA A 176 21.61 13.79 -13.95
CA ALA A 176 21.23 12.79 -12.97
C ALA A 176 20.94 13.52 -11.64
N PRO A 177 19.91 13.12 -10.87
CA PRO A 177 19.57 13.78 -9.62
C PRO A 177 20.81 13.83 -8.72
N PRO A 178 21.14 14.99 -8.11
CA PRO A 178 22.33 15.10 -7.28
C PRO A 178 22.26 14.09 -6.12
N PRO A 179 23.40 13.49 -5.70
CA PRO A 179 23.41 12.61 -4.55
C PRO A 179 22.92 13.39 -3.33
N LEU A 180 21.96 12.81 -2.59
CA LEU A 180 21.30 13.37 -1.42
C LEU A 180 22.25 13.45 -0.21
N ARG A 181 23.36 14.19 -0.34
CA ARG A 181 24.30 14.48 0.74
C ARG A 181 24.32 15.97 1.06
N HIS A 182 23.16 16.55 1.36
CA HIS A 182 23.12 17.85 2.03
C HIS A 182 21.95 17.94 3.03
N ARG A 183 22.34 18.14 4.29
CA ARG A 183 21.64 18.79 5.41
C ARG A 183 20.11 18.88 5.27
N VAL A 184 19.40 18.10 6.09
CA VAL A 184 17.93 18.09 6.25
C VAL A 184 17.41 19.46 6.70
N ARG A 185 17.27 20.39 5.74
CA ARG A 185 16.48 21.64 5.79
C ARG A 185 16.01 21.98 4.37
N GLY A 186 15.47 20.98 3.66
CA GLY A 186 14.76 21.18 2.40
C GLY A 186 13.30 21.57 2.64
N SER A 187 12.73 22.38 1.73
CA SER A 187 11.28 22.68 1.73
C SER A 187 10.45 21.39 1.66
N THR A 188 9.19 21.42 2.13
CA THR A 188 8.25 20.29 2.06
C THR A 188 8.18 19.64 0.67
N ARG A 189 8.22 20.47 -0.38
CA ARG A 189 8.22 20.03 -1.78
C ARG A 189 9.47 19.21 -2.13
N LEU A 190 10.66 19.71 -1.79
CA LEU A 190 11.93 19.01 -2.03
C LEU A 190 11.96 17.64 -1.35
N ASN A 191 11.49 17.57 -0.10
CA ASN A 191 11.44 16.30 0.63
C ASN A 191 10.45 15.30 0.01
N ALA A 192 9.30 15.76 -0.48
CA ALA A 192 8.30 14.92 -1.11
C ALA A 192 8.81 14.32 -2.44
N LEU A 193 9.45 15.13 -3.28
CA LEU A 193 10.02 14.70 -4.56
C LEU A 193 11.25 13.79 -4.37
N ALA A 194 12.14 14.13 -3.44
CA ALA A 194 13.28 13.26 -3.10
C ALA A 194 12.82 11.89 -2.55
N ALA A 195 11.78 11.88 -1.70
CA ALA A 195 11.19 10.64 -1.21
C ALA A 195 10.56 9.83 -2.35
N LEU A 196 9.93 10.49 -3.32
CA LEU A 196 9.38 9.83 -4.50
C LEU A 196 10.48 9.13 -5.32
N GLY A 197 11.64 9.76 -5.51
CA GLY A 197 12.79 9.12 -6.18
C GLY A 197 13.19 7.82 -5.49
N VAL A 198 13.30 7.81 -4.16
CA VAL A 198 13.61 6.58 -3.39
C VAL A 198 12.52 5.52 -3.55
N ILE A 199 11.24 5.92 -3.53
CA ILE A 199 10.10 5.01 -3.73
C ILE A 199 10.15 4.38 -5.12
N CYS A 200 10.33 5.18 -6.17
CA CYS A 200 10.35 4.71 -7.55
C CYS A 200 11.55 3.79 -7.81
N GLU A 201 12.72 4.09 -7.26
CA GLU A 201 13.88 3.20 -7.33
C GLU A 201 13.63 1.84 -6.64
N GLY A 202 12.98 1.84 -5.47
CA GLY A 202 12.60 0.62 -4.77
C GLY A 202 11.53 -0.20 -5.52
N GLN A 203 10.53 0.50 -6.07
CA GLN A 203 9.50 -0.12 -6.91
C GLN A 203 10.11 -0.72 -8.17
N HIS A 204 11.04 -0.03 -8.83
CA HIS A 204 11.71 -0.52 -10.02
C HIS A 204 12.37 -1.88 -9.77
N ARG A 205 13.23 -1.97 -8.73
CA ARG A 205 13.89 -3.24 -8.36
C ARG A 205 12.89 -4.35 -8.03
N SER A 206 11.84 -4.00 -7.28
CA SER A 206 10.79 -4.95 -6.90
C SER A 206 10.02 -5.47 -8.11
N LEU A 207 9.75 -4.61 -9.09
CA LEU A 207 9.08 -4.97 -10.34
C LEU A 207 9.98 -5.80 -11.24
N GLU A 208 11.26 -5.44 -11.40
CA GLU A 208 12.24 -6.24 -12.15
C GLU A 208 12.34 -7.66 -11.59
N LEU A 209 12.48 -7.80 -10.26
CA LEU A 209 12.49 -9.09 -9.58
C LEU A 209 11.18 -9.87 -9.80
N ALA A 210 10.04 -9.18 -9.69
CA ALA A 210 8.74 -9.81 -9.90
C ALA A 210 8.57 -10.29 -11.34
N LEU A 211 9.06 -9.54 -12.33
CA LEU A 211 9.03 -9.91 -13.75
C LEU A 211 9.93 -11.10 -14.07
N GLN A 212 11.05 -11.26 -13.36
CA GLN A 212 11.93 -12.43 -13.48
C GLN A 212 11.27 -13.72 -12.97
N GLN A 213 10.21 -13.63 -12.16
CA GLN A 213 9.46 -14.79 -11.63
C GLN A 213 10.37 -15.90 -11.05
N PRO A 214 11.25 -15.56 -10.09
CA PRO A 214 12.11 -16.55 -9.46
C PRO A 214 11.27 -17.62 -8.75
N GLU A 215 11.82 -18.82 -8.61
CA GLU A 215 11.10 -20.00 -8.12
C GLU A 215 10.38 -19.77 -6.79
N TRP A 216 11.03 -19.09 -5.85
CA TRP A 216 10.46 -18.79 -4.53
C TRP A 216 9.27 -17.81 -4.57
N LEU A 217 9.11 -17.04 -5.65
CA LEU A 217 8.08 -16.01 -5.80
C LEU A 217 6.90 -16.47 -6.65
N ARG A 218 7.14 -17.42 -7.57
CA ARG A 218 6.16 -17.91 -8.54
C ARG A 218 4.87 -18.40 -7.86
N GLY A 219 3.73 -17.89 -8.29
CA GLY A 219 2.42 -18.22 -7.71
C GLY A 219 2.19 -17.74 -6.27
N ARG A 220 3.13 -16.98 -5.71
CA ARG A 220 3.07 -16.39 -4.36
C ARG A 220 3.00 -14.86 -4.41
N TYR A 221 3.04 -14.27 -5.60
CA TYR A 221 3.04 -12.84 -5.83
C TYR A 221 2.02 -12.45 -6.89
N MET A 222 1.26 -11.39 -6.62
CA MET A 222 0.34 -10.79 -7.57
C MET A 222 0.60 -9.29 -7.65
N LEU A 223 0.82 -8.78 -8.87
CA LEU A 223 0.90 -7.34 -9.13
C LEU A 223 -0.50 -6.81 -9.43
N VAL A 224 -0.91 -5.77 -8.71
CA VAL A 224 -2.20 -5.11 -8.88
C VAL A 224 -1.96 -3.63 -9.07
N ARG A 225 -2.52 -3.06 -10.14
CA ARG A 225 -2.47 -1.63 -10.39
C ARG A 225 -3.74 -0.95 -9.90
N TYR A 226 -3.59 0.13 -9.13
CA TYR A 226 -4.70 0.87 -8.52
C TYR A 226 -5.74 1.30 -9.56
N GLU A 227 -5.30 1.78 -10.71
CA GLU A 227 -6.19 2.28 -11.75
C GLU A 227 -7.08 1.17 -12.35
N ASP A 228 -6.60 -0.08 -12.36
CA ASP A 228 -7.38 -1.24 -12.81
C ASP A 228 -8.43 -1.66 -11.77
N VAL A 229 -8.10 -1.53 -10.49
CA VAL A 229 -9.06 -1.71 -9.37
C VAL A 229 -10.18 -0.68 -9.47
N VAL A 230 -9.86 0.59 -9.73
CA VAL A 230 -10.88 1.64 -9.86
C VAL A 230 -11.75 1.45 -11.09
N ARG A 231 -11.16 1.09 -12.23
CA ARG A 231 -11.90 0.90 -13.49
C ARG A 231 -12.80 -0.33 -13.47
N ARG A 232 -12.33 -1.44 -12.88
CA ARG A 232 -13.05 -2.73 -12.86
C ARG A 232 -12.98 -3.38 -11.47
N PRO A 233 -13.63 -2.78 -10.45
CA PRO A 233 -13.46 -3.18 -9.06
C PRO A 233 -13.91 -4.61 -8.77
N LYS A 234 -15.03 -5.05 -9.36
CA LYS A 234 -15.52 -6.42 -9.17
C LYS A 234 -14.55 -7.45 -9.74
N LEU A 235 -14.05 -7.21 -10.96
CA LEU A 235 -13.09 -8.11 -11.62
C LEU A 235 -11.76 -8.17 -10.84
N ALA A 236 -11.23 -7.01 -10.44
CA ALA A 236 -10.01 -6.91 -9.66
C ALA A 236 -10.13 -7.66 -8.33
N LEU A 237 -11.24 -7.45 -7.61
CA LEU A 237 -11.49 -8.12 -6.34
C LEU A 237 -11.61 -9.63 -6.50
N SER A 238 -12.34 -10.09 -7.51
CA SER A 238 -12.45 -11.52 -7.83
C SER A 238 -11.09 -12.13 -8.15
N ALA A 239 -10.26 -11.46 -8.94
CA ALA A 239 -8.91 -11.93 -9.25
C ALA A 239 -8.03 -12.03 -8.00
N MET A 240 -8.07 -11.02 -7.12
CA MET A 240 -7.34 -11.03 -5.85
C MET A 240 -7.82 -12.16 -4.94
N TYR A 241 -9.14 -12.36 -4.79
CA TYR A 241 -9.69 -13.43 -3.96
C TYR A 241 -9.30 -14.82 -4.49
N ASN A 242 -9.42 -15.02 -5.81
CA ASN A 242 -9.02 -16.28 -6.45
C ASN A 242 -7.52 -16.55 -6.27
N PHE A 243 -6.67 -15.53 -6.45
CA PHE A 243 -5.23 -15.63 -6.18
C PHE A 243 -4.96 -16.08 -4.74
N LEU A 244 -5.76 -15.63 -3.78
CA LEU A 244 -5.65 -16.04 -2.38
C LEU A 244 -6.22 -17.43 -2.08
N GLY A 245 -7.02 -18.00 -2.98
CA GLY A 245 -7.77 -19.23 -2.75
C GLY A 245 -9.03 -19.01 -1.92
N LEU A 246 -9.59 -17.80 -1.96
CA LEU A 246 -10.82 -17.40 -1.29
C LEU A 246 -11.93 -17.17 -2.32
N THR A 247 -13.18 -17.28 -1.89
CA THR A 247 -14.36 -17.01 -2.74
C THR A 247 -14.97 -15.66 -2.37
N PRO A 248 -15.07 -14.69 -3.29
CA PRO A 248 -15.73 -13.42 -3.01
C PRO A 248 -17.26 -13.61 -2.96
N THR A 249 -17.93 -12.95 -2.02
CA THR A 249 -19.40 -12.96 -1.96
C THR A 249 -20.00 -11.88 -2.87
N PRO A 250 -21.24 -12.07 -3.39
CA PRO A 250 -21.93 -11.04 -4.17
C PRO A 250 -22.06 -9.71 -3.42
N ASP A 251 -22.37 -9.77 -2.12
CA ASP A 251 -22.46 -8.61 -1.24
C ASP A 251 -21.14 -7.83 -1.20
N LEU A 252 -20.01 -8.52 -1.06
CA LEU A 252 -18.70 -7.89 -1.03
C LEU A 252 -18.33 -7.25 -2.39
N LEU A 253 -18.67 -7.91 -3.51
CA LEU A 253 -18.43 -7.37 -4.85
C LEU A 253 -19.27 -6.11 -5.10
N ASN A 254 -20.54 -6.11 -4.66
CA ASN A 254 -21.42 -4.95 -4.76
C ASN A 254 -20.98 -3.81 -3.85
N PHE A 255 -20.59 -4.12 -2.60
CA PHE A 255 -20.02 -3.15 -1.67
C PHE A 255 -18.76 -2.49 -2.24
N THR A 256 -17.83 -3.29 -2.76
CA THR A 256 -16.59 -2.77 -3.37
C THR A 256 -16.88 -1.88 -4.56
N PHE A 257 -17.83 -2.26 -5.42
CA PHE A 257 -18.26 -1.41 -6.52
C PHE A 257 -18.82 -0.08 -6.02
N ALA A 258 -19.72 -0.09 -5.03
CA ALA A 258 -20.30 1.12 -4.45
C ALA A 258 -19.24 2.02 -3.78
N MET A 259 -18.26 1.44 -3.08
CA MET A 259 -17.19 2.18 -2.43
C MET A 259 -16.30 2.97 -3.41
N VAL A 260 -16.12 2.46 -4.64
CA VAL A 260 -15.30 3.07 -5.70
C VAL A 260 -16.08 4.11 -6.51
N HIS A 261 -17.41 3.99 -6.56
CA HIS A 261 -18.31 4.84 -7.35
C HIS A 261 -19.10 5.82 -6.47
N GLY A 262 -18.46 6.33 -5.40
CA GLY A 262 -19.07 7.39 -4.60
C GLY A 262 -19.31 8.66 -5.40
N GLN A 263 -20.17 9.53 -4.88
CA GLN A 263 -20.51 10.80 -5.52
C GLN A 263 -19.60 11.96 -5.08
N HIS A 264 -18.83 11.77 -4.01
CA HIS A 264 -18.05 12.84 -3.40
C HIS A 264 -16.55 12.58 -3.58
N TYR A 265 -15.81 13.62 -3.96
CA TYR A 265 -14.37 13.64 -3.77
C TYR A 265 -14.08 13.83 -2.28
N GLY A 266 -13.09 13.13 -1.72
CA GLY A 266 -12.77 13.20 -0.30
C GLY A 266 -12.43 14.62 0.16
N ASP A 267 -12.60 14.88 1.46
CA ASP A 267 -12.29 16.19 2.05
C ASP A 267 -10.79 16.51 1.96
N GLU A 268 -10.42 17.70 1.48
CA GLU A 268 -9.02 18.13 1.42
C GLU A 268 -8.38 18.26 2.81
N GLY A 269 -9.19 18.47 3.86
CA GLY A 269 -8.76 18.54 5.26
C GLY A 269 -8.55 17.16 5.92
N ASP A 270 -9.10 16.09 5.36
CA ASP A 270 -8.94 14.72 5.86
C ASP A 270 -8.45 13.76 4.76
N PRO A 271 -7.12 13.66 4.54
CA PRO A 271 -6.56 12.79 3.50
C PRO A 271 -6.74 11.30 3.79
N PHE A 272 -7.22 10.92 4.97
CA PHE A 272 -7.40 9.52 5.39
C PHE A 272 -8.86 9.10 5.48
N GLN A 273 -9.78 9.92 4.97
CA GLN A 273 -11.21 9.65 4.97
C GLN A 273 -11.54 8.27 4.39
N VAL A 274 -12.30 7.49 5.15
CA VAL A 274 -12.83 6.19 4.73
C VAL A 274 -14.30 6.36 4.35
N GLY A 275 -14.62 6.17 3.07
CA GLY A 275 -15.99 6.33 2.59
C GLY A 275 -16.17 5.88 1.14
N SER A 276 -17.41 5.90 0.67
CA SER A 276 -17.73 5.76 -0.75
C SER A 276 -17.34 7.08 -1.44
N LEU A 277 -16.14 7.09 -2.02
CA LEU A 277 -15.54 8.25 -2.68
C LEU A 277 -15.53 8.02 -4.19
N ASP A 278 -15.55 9.10 -4.96
CA ASP A 278 -15.31 9.02 -6.41
C ASP A 278 -13.83 8.73 -6.68
N ALA A 279 -13.49 7.45 -6.70
CA ALA A 279 -12.13 7.00 -6.96
C ALA A 279 -11.71 7.27 -8.41
N ARG A 280 -12.64 7.49 -9.36
CA ARG A 280 -12.31 7.81 -10.76
C ARG A 280 -11.78 9.23 -10.88
N ALA A 281 -12.38 10.19 -10.19
CA ALA A 281 -11.84 11.54 -10.09
C ALA A 281 -10.40 11.51 -9.52
N ALA A 282 -10.11 10.62 -8.58
CA ALA A 282 -8.77 10.46 -8.02
C ALA A 282 -7.72 9.86 -8.98
N LEU A 283 -8.13 9.30 -10.13
CA LEU A 283 -7.20 8.83 -11.18
C LEU A 283 -6.54 10.00 -11.92
N TYR A 284 -7.33 11.04 -12.21
CA TYR A 284 -6.92 12.15 -13.06
C TYR A 284 -6.58 13.41 -12.27
N ALA A 285 -6.87 13.44 -10.96
CA ALA A 285 -6.62 14.61 -10.10
C ALA A 285 -5.19 15.17 -10.16
N TRP A 286 -4.18 14.35 -10.48
CA TRP A 286 -2.81 14.84 -10.63
C TRP A 286 -2.63 15.81 -11.81
N GLN A 287 -3.45 15.69 -12.86
CA GLN A 287 -3.38 16.54 -14.06
C GLN A 287 -3.73 18.00 -13.75
N GLU A 288 -4.66 18.21 -12.81
CA GLU A 288 -5.06 19.54 -12.37
C GLU A 288 -4.19 20.06 -11.22
N ARG A 289 -3.62 19.15 -10.42
CA ARG A 289 -2.94 19.49 -9.17
C ARG A 289 -1.44 19.71 -9.31
N LEU A 290 -0.81 19.10 -10.31
CA LEU A 290 0.61 19.24 -10.58
C LEU A 290 0.83 20.24 -11.71
N SER A 291 1.85 21.08 -11.55
CA SER A 291 2.39 21.88 -12.66
C SER A 291 3.13 20.99 -13.67
N GLN A 292 3.27 21.47 -14.91
CA GLN A 292 3.99 20.74 -15.95
C GLN A 292 5.42 20.38 -15.51
N ASP A 293 6.13 21.31 -14.85
CA ASP A 293 7.48 21.07 -14.34
C ASP A 293 7.50 19.95 -13.29
N GLU A 294 6.49 19.89 -12.41
CA GLU A 294 6.36 18.80 -11.43
C GLU A 294 6.10 17.47 -12.13
N VAL A 295 5.29 17.45 -13.19
CA VAL A 295 5.04 16.22 -13.96
C VAL A 295 6.31 15.74 -14.63
N VAL A 296 7.05 16.63 -15.31
CA VAL A 296 8.33 16.32 -15.96
C VAL A 296 9.34 15.79 -14.94
N GLU A 297 9.43 16.41 -13.77
CA GLU A 297 10.33 15.98 -12.71
C GLU A 297 9.96 14.58 -12.17
N VAL A 298 8.67 14.31 -11.95
CA VAL A 298 8.19 12.98 -11.54
C VAL A 298 8.50 11.93 -12.60
N GLU A 299 8.24 12.23 -13.87
CA GLU A 299 8.52 11.32 -15.00
C GLU A 299 10.02 11.06 -15.16
N ALA A 300 10.88 12.04 -14.85
CA ALA A 300 12.32 11.85 -14.84
C ALA A 300 12.78 10.87 -13.73
N TYR A 301 12.22 10.98 -12.52
CA TYR A 301 12.54 10.05 -11.43
C TYR A 301 11.95 8.65 -11.62
N CYS A 302 10.73 8.57 -12.14
CA CYS A 302 9.93 7.35 -12.10
C CYS A 302 9.72 6.71 -13.48
N GLY A 303 10.35 7.24 -14.53
CA GLY A 303 10.17 6.80 -15.92
C GLY A 303 10.30 5.29 -16.10
N LYS A 304 11.32 4.66 -15.52
CA LYS A 304 11.51 3.20 -15.61
C LYS A 304 10.33 2.41 -15.02
N VAL A 305 9.83 2.84 -13.86
CA VAL A 305 8.64 2.24 -13.22
C VAL A 305 7.40 2.47 -14.10
N MET A 306 7.28 3.68 -14.64
CA MET A 306 6.16 4.03 -15.52
C MET A 306 6.11 3.14 -16.75
N ASP A 307 7.27 2.91 -17.40
CA ASP A 307 7.40 2.06 -18.58
C ASP A 307 7.00 0.60 -18.25
N LEU A 308 7.50 0.04 -17.14
CA LEU A 308 7.17 -1.33 -16.70
C LEU A 308 5.67 -1.51 -16.41
N LEU A 309 5.05 -0.49 -15.81
CA LEU A 309 3.63 -0.48 -15.45
C LEU A 309 2.72 0.04 -16.58
N GLY A 310 3.31 0.34 -17.75
CA GLY A 310 2.60 0.72 -18.96
C GLY A 310 1.91 2.08 -18.88
N TYR A 311 2.39 2.99 -18.03
CA TYR A 311 1.91 4.38 -17.98
C TYR A 311 2.54 5.19 -19.13
N ARG A 312 1.72 5.97 -19.84
CA ARG A 312 2.20 6.90 -20.85
C ARG A 312 2.73 8.18 -20.20
N ARG A 313 3.85 8.68 -20.73
CA ARG A 313 4.41 9.98 -20.37
C ARG A 313 3.65 11.09 -21.05
N VAL A 314 3.73 12.32 -20.56
CA VAL A 314 2.99 13.45 -21.16
C VAL A 314 3.36 13.64 -22.63
N ASP A 315 4.65 13.50 -22.95
CA ASP A 315 5.18 13.63 -24.31
C ASP A 315 4.67 12.54 -25.28
N ASP A 316 4.18 11.41 -24.75
CA ASP A 316 3.69 10.28 -25.55
C ASP A 316 2.20 10.40 -25.93
N THR A 317 1.48 11.42 -25.45
CA THR A 317 0.00 11.45 -25.51
C THR A 317 -0.58 12.40 -26.57
N ALA A 318 -1.30 11.84 -27.53
CA ALA A 318 -2.36 12.57 -28.23
C ALA A 318 -3.55 12.77 -27.27
N ARG A 319 -4.05 14.01 -27.14
CA ARG A 319 -5.28 14.32 -26.38
C ARG A 319 -6.46 13.48 -26.91
N LEU A 320 -7.22 12.83 -26.02
CA LEU A 320 -8.50 12.23 -26.39
C LEU A 320 -9.56 13.33 -26.62
N PRO A 321 -10.65 13.04 -27.37
CA PRO A 321 -11.68 14.04 -27.73
C PRO A 321 -12.44 14.64 -26.54
N ASP A 322 -12.44 13.97 -25.38
CA ASP A 322 -13.06 14.43 -24.13
C ASP A 322 -12.10 15.23 -23.24
N GLY A 323 -10.88 15.53 -23.73
CA GLY A 323 -9.84 16.22 -22.98
C GLY A 323 -9.04 15.33 -22.03
N SER A 324 -9.39 14.05 -21.88
CA SER A 324 -8.62 13.10 -21.07
C SER A 324 -7.43 12.54 -21.85
N HIS A 325 -6.42 12.04 -21.14
CA HIS A 325 -5.30 11.33 -21.75
C HIS A 325 -5.52 9.82 -21.56
N ASN A 326 -5.35 9.01 -22.62
CA ASN A 326 -5.24 7.57 -22.42
C ASN A 326 -3.97 7.32 -21.61
N LEU A 327 -4.11 7.01 -20.32
CA LEU A 327 -2.97 6.88 -19.41
C LEU A 327 -2.08 5.66 -19.70
N PHE A 328 -2.50 4.74 -20.58
CA PHE A 328 -1.89 3.41 -20.67
C PHE A 328 -1.66 2.91 -22.10
N PHE A 329 -0.63 2.08 -22.26
CA PHE A 329 -0.37 1.32 -23.49
C PHE A 329 -1.29 0.09 -23.68
N GLY A 330 -2.40 -0.02 -22.94
CA GLY A 330 -3.44 -1.04 -23.19
C GLY A 330 -3.25 -2.40 -22.51
N ARG A 331 -2.46 -2.49 -21.43
CA ARG A 331 -2.40 -3.69 -20.58
C ARG A 331 -3.13 -3.46 -19.27
N ASP A 332 -3.97 -4.41 -18.90
CA ASP A 332 -4.53 -4.55 -17.57
C ASP A 332 -3.56 -5.35 -16.69
N TYR A 333 -3.37 -4.95 -15.43
CA TYR A 333 -2.43 -5.61 -14.51
C TYR A 333 -3.18 -6.35 -13.39
N PHE A 334 -3.50 -7.61 -13.68
CA PHE A 334 -3.94 -8.62 -12.70
C PHE A 334 -3.11 -9.90 -12.83
N TYR A 335 -1.79 -9.76 -12.88
CA TYR A 335 -0.89 -10.90 -13.13
C TYR A 335 -0.52 -11.60 -11.82
N ALA A 336 -0.56 -12.93 -11.85
CA ALA A 336 -0.05 -13.85 -10.84
C ALA A 336 1.19 -14.58 -11.37
#